data_AF-A0AAN6N520-F1
#
_entry.id   AF-A0AAN6N520-F1
#
_cell.length_a   1.000
_cell.length_b   1.000
_cell.length_c   1.000
_cell.angle_alpha   90.00
_cell.angle_beta   90.00
_cell.angle_gamma   90.00
#
_symmetry.space_group_name_H-M   'P 1'
#
loop_
_entity.id
_entity.type
_entity.pdbx_description
1 polymer ?
#
loop_
_entity_poly.entity_id
_entity_poly.type
_entity_poly.pdbx_seq_one_letter_code
_entity_poly.pdbx_strand_id
1 'polypeptide(L)'
;MSVEGREELLKQVRTARDSTEAETFWDAFLHGSIVPWRHRDYLRAAFLTLLRPEHRDWGLPEEATEFADRIHRVKQRGVLFRLQPESRTMTVFWLYHVELAIEAYHRQLPPAQQDVMLGPDDFQAVLQHMPELLVEKLPEIHYSADLLRSRDAQNFWTLPDLHRLAELPPYPAAVDPQFGQQLTRKQLGGDPERLLRHAFAVVQRCRYDSGDQRRSWFLNLAFAALQQHTIRLRITDPSIEPYSVTQAYLYIALVHAALAHFDEYRIRHMAYPAFKQLFPLLAPTVWTRYYSPKLWYSVEARAAFVPPDLRPLPDRIDARPPPVDRAMNGNNCSSEAFRRRGHVPEIPPAEVQQFHLAVTLEEAKTAP
;
A
#
# COMPACT_ATOMS: atom_id res chain seq x y z
N MET A 1 -11.92 -19.59 -1.89
CA MET A 1 -12.34 -20.59 -0.88
C MET A 1 -13.48 -21.42 -1.44
N SER A 2 -13.60 -22.70 -1.06
CA SER A 2 -14.78 -23.51 -1.38
C SER A 2 -15.99 -23.06 -0.54
N VAL A 3 -17.20 -23.31 -1.05
CA VAL A 3 -18.47 -23.00 -0.34
C VAL A 3 -18.51 -23.72 1.01
N GLU A 4 -18.08 -24.99 1.05
CA GLU A 4 -18.00 -25.81 2.26
C GLU A 4 -17.06 -25.21 3.33
N GLY A 5 -15.94 -24.62 2.91
CA GLY A 5 -15.01 -23.97 3.83
C GLY A 5 -15.59 -22.72 4.51
N ARG A 6 -16.45 -21.97 3.80
CA ARG A 6 -17.12 -20.79 4.34
C ARG A 6 -18.22 -21.18 5.34
N GLU A 7 -18.97 -22.24 5.05
CA GLU A 7 -20.01 -22.75 5.96
C GLU A 7 -19.44 -23.24 7.29
N GLU A 8 -18.29 -23.92 7.26
CA GLU A 8 -17.60 -24.35 8.47
C GLU A 8 -17.11 -23.16 9.32
N LEU A 9 -16.55 -22.13 8.69
CA LEU A 9 -16.16 -20.90 9.42
C LEU A 9 -17.38 -20.20 10.02
N LEU A 10 -18.50 -20.11 9.30
CA LEU A 10 -19.75 -19.55 9.84
C LEU A 10 -20.28 -20.35 11.04
N LYS A 11 -20.15 -21.67 11.00
CA LYS A 11 -20.49 -22.55 12.13
C LYS A 11 -19.60 -22.25 13.33
N GLN A 12 -18.29 -22.10 13.13
CA GLN A 12 -17.34 -21.71 14.18
C GLN A 12 -17.66 -20.33 14.79
N VAL A 13 -18.00 -19.34 13.96
CA VAL A 13 -18.43 -18.03 14.47
C VAL A 13 -19.66 -18.18 15.36
N ARG A 14 -20.68 -18.93 14.93
CA ARG A 14 -21.95 -19.10 15.67
C ARG A 14 -21.76 -19.84 16.98
N THR A 15 -20.88 -20.82 17.05
CA THR A 15 -20.61 -21.60 18.28
C THR A 15 -19.73 -20.82 19.26
N ALA A 16 -18.79 -20.01 18.78
CA ALA A 16 -17.87 -19.22 19.58
C ALA A 16 -18.47 -17.88 20.07
N ARG A 17 -19.77 -17.83 20.41
CA ARG A 17 -20.43 -16.60 20.90
C ARG A 17 -19.60 -15.96 22.01
N ASP A 18 -19.46 -14.63 21.93
CA ASP A 18 -18.82 -13.85 23.00
C ASP A 18 -19.68 -13.99 24.26
N SER A 19 -19.23 -14.81 25.20
CA SER A 19 -19.92 -15.06 26.47
C SER A 19 -19.77 -13.89 27.45
N THR A 20 -18.85 -12.98 27.16
CA THR A 20 -18.42 -11.90 28.05
C THR A 20 -18.76 -10.58 27.39
N GLU A 21 -19.40 -9.68 28.13
CA GLU A 21 -19.68 -8.30 27.72
C GLU A 21 -18.39 -7.59 27.26
N ALA A 22 -18.50 -6.70 26.27
CA ALA A 22 -17.34 -6.07 25.64
C ALA A 22 -16.45 -5.30 26.62
N GLU A 23 -17.01 -4.59 27.59
CA GLU A 23 -16.22 -3.86 28.60
C GLU A 23 -15.48 -4.82 29.53
N THR A 24 -16.12 -5.92 29.94
CA THR A 24 -15.45 -6.94 30.77
C THR A 24 -14.32 -7.62 30.01
N PHE A 25 -14.51 -7.89 28.72
CA PHE A 25 -13.44 -8.39 27.84
C PHE A 25 -12.31 -7.37 27.71
N TRP A 26 -12.63 -6.09 27.51
CA TRP A 26 -11.65 -5.03 27.35
C TRP A 26 -10.81 -4.83 28.61
N ASP A 27 -11.44 -4.85 29.79
CA ASP A 27 -10.74 -4.82 31.07
C ASP A 27 -9.84 -6.04 31.22
N ALA A 28 -10.33 -7.24 30.93
CA ALA A 28 -9.51 -8.46 30.97
C ALA A 28 -8.31 -8.39 30.01
N PHE A 29 -8.49 -7.79 28.84
CA PHE A 29 -7.42 -7.52 27.88
C PHE A 29 -6.37 -6.59 28.45
N LEU A 30 -6.76 -5.42 28.97
CA LEU A 30 -5.81 -4.42 29.53
C LEU A 30 -5.01 -4.96 30.73
N HIS A 31 -5.62 -5.84 31.52
CA HIS A 31 -4.99 -6.50 32.67
C HIS A 31 -4.21 -7.77 32.29
N GLY A 32 -4.30 -8.24 31.04
CA GLY A 32 -3.62 -9.45 30.57
C GLY A 32 -4.12 -10.74 31.22
N SER A 33 -5.39 -10.79 31.63
CA SER A 33 -6.01 -11.94 32.29
C SER A 33 -6.72 -12.91 31.34
N ILE A 34 -6.75 -12.61 30.03
CA ILE A 34 -7.34 -13.48 29.01
C ILE A 34 -6.43 -14.69 28.76
N VAL A 35 -6.87 -15.87 29.20
CA VAL A 35 -6.15 -17.13 29.01
C VAL A 35 -7.12 -18.24 28.60
N PRO A 36 -6.87 -18.97 27.49
CA PRO A 36 -5.79 -18.76 26.52
C PRO A 36 -6.08 -17.56 25.59
N TRP A 37 -5.03 -16.83 25.19
CA TRP A 37 -5.11 -15.79 24.16
C TRP A 37 -5.13 -16.42 22.76
N ARG A 38 -6.24 -16.26 22.04
CA ARG A 38 -6.44 -16.81 20.69
C ARG A 38 -6.57 -15.70 19.64
N HIS A 39 -6.48 -16.07 18.37
CA HIS A 39 -6.66 -15.12 17.25
C HIS A 39 -7.99 -14.38 17.27
N ARG A 40 -9.08 -15.03 17.69
CA ARG A 40 -10.38 -14.35 17.87
C ARG A 40 -10.29 -13.21 18.89
N ASP A 41 -9.56 -13.40 19.99
CA ASP A 41 -9.39 -12.37 21.03
C ASP A 41 -8.55 -11.20 20.49
N TYR A 42 -7.54 -11.49 19.67
CA TYR A 42 -6.77 -10.48 18.95
C TYR A 42 -7.64 -9.62 18.04
N LEU A 43 -8.48 -10.25 17.22
CA LEU A 43 -9.42 -9.56 16.34
C LEU A 43 -10.46 -8.74 17.12
N ARG A 44 -10.94 -9.26 18.26
CA ARG A 44 -11.88 -8.55 19.13
C ARG A 44 -11.24 -7.31 19.74
N ALA A 45 -10.01 -7.43 20.22
CA ALA A 45 -9.25 -6.29 20.73
C ALA A 45 -8.97 -5.26 19.61
N ALA A 46 -8.64 -5.70 18.41
CA ALA A 46 -8.45 -4.83 17.24
C ALA A 46 -9.74 -4.07 16.89
N PHE A 47 -10.88 -4.78 16.84
CA PHE A 47 -12.21 -4.18 16.62
C PHE A 47 -12.54 -3.11 17.67
N LEU A 48 -12.38 -3.43 18.95
CA LEU A 48 -12.65 -2.49 20.04
C LEU A 48 -11.70 -1.29 20.04
N THR A 49 -10.50 -1.44 19.48
CA THR A 49 -9.54 -0.33 19.33
C THR A 49 -10.01 0.64 18.23
N LEU A 50 -10.44 0.11 17.08
CA LEU A 50 -10.95 0.91 15.95
C LEU A 50 -12.27 1.65 16.26
N LEU A 51 -13.05 1.18 17.24
CA LEU A 51 -14.29 1.85 17.67
C LEU A 51 -14.08 2.94 18.72
N ARG A 52 -12.84 3.17 19.19
CA ARG A 52 -12.59 4.14 20.26
C ARG A 52 -12.88 5.57 19.78
N PRO A 53 -13.72 6.34 20.51
CA PRO A 53 -14.01 7.73 20.15
C PRO A 53 -12.77 8.61 20.06
N GLU A 54 -11.75 8.29 20.87
CA GLU A 54 -10.48 9.03 20.92
C GLU A 54 -9.68 8.92 19.62
N HIS A 55 -9.93 7.89 18.81
CA HIS A 55 -9.18 7.60 17.59
C HIS A 55 -9.90 8.05 16.31
N ARG A 56 -11.02 8.78 16.44
CA ARG A 56 -11.86 9.18 15.29
C ARG A 56 -11.10 9.90 14.17
N ASP A 57 -10.05 10.65 14.52
CA ASP A 57 -9.24 11.41 13.57
C ASP A 57 -7.95 10.70 13.14
N TRP A 58 -7.67 9.52 13.71
CA TRP A 58 -6.44 8.78 13.48
C TRP A 58 -6.48 8.03 12.15
N GLY A 59 -5.31 7.83 11.56
CA GLY A 59 -5.13 6.89 10.47
C GLY A 59 -4.82 5.49 11.01
N LEU A 60 -4.94 4.51 10.12
CA LEU A 60 -4.55 3.14 10.37
C LEU A 60 -3.11 2.98 10.90
N PRO A 61 -2.10 3.75 10.45
CA PRO A 61 -0.77 3.67 11.06
C PRO A 61 -0.76 4.12 12.53
N GLU A 62 -1.45 5.20 12.88
CA GLU A 62 -1.54 5.69 14.25
C GLU A 62 -2.26 4.67 15.15
N GLU A 63 -3.39 4.14 14.67
CA GLU A 63 -4.15 3.05 15.31
C GLU A 63 -3.28 1.81 15.56
N ALA A 64 -2.51 1.40 14.56
CA ALA A 64 -1.63 0.27 14.67
C ALA A 64 -0.50 0.49 15.69
N THR A 65 -0.07 1.74 15.91
CA THR A 65 1.00 2.05 16.88
C THR A 65 0.44 1.89 18.29
N GLU A 66 -0.70 2.51 18.54
CA GLU A 66 -1.37 2.42 19.84
C GLU A 66 -1.78 0.98 20.17
N PHE A 67 -2.30 0.24 19.18
CA PHE A 67 -2.65 -1.17 19.36
C PHE A 67 -1.43 -2.03 19.67
N ALA A 68 -0.33 -1.87 18.93
CA ALA A 68 0.91 -2.60 19.18
C ALA A 68 1.48 -2.30 20.58
N ASP A 69 1.44 -1.04 21.01
CA ASP A 69 1.87 -0.62 22.35
C ASP A 69 0.99 -1.20 23.46
N ARG A 70 -0.33 -1.32 23.23
CA ARG A 70 -1.24 -2.01 24.16
C ARG A 70 -0.91 -3.48 24.26
N ILE A 71 -0.77 -4.18 23.13
CA ILE A 71 -0.38 -5.60 23.14
C ILE A 71 0.97 -5.78 23.83
N HIS A 72 1.95 -4.91 23.57
CA HIS A 72 3.24 -4.97 24.23
C HIS A 72 3.12 -4.84 25.75
N ARG A 73 2.35 -3.87 26.25
CA ARG A 73 2.07 -3.70 27.69
C ARG A 73 1.38 -4.93 28.29
N VAL A 74 0.45 -5.54 27.57
CA VAL A 74 -0.23 -6.78 28.00
C VAL A 74 0.75 -7.95 28.07
N LYS A 75 1.60 -8.11 27.06
CA LYS A 75 2.66 -9.15 27.03
C LYS A 75 3.67 -8.99 28.15
N GLN A 76 4.01 -7.75 28.54
CA GLN A 76 4.92 -7.49 29.67
C GLN A 76 4.32 -7.87 31.04
N ARG A 77 2.99 -7.79 31.17
CA ARG A 77 2.28 -8.10 32.42
C ARG A 77 1.92 -9.58 32.56
N GLY A 78 1.72 -10.27 31.43
CA GLY A 78 1.39 -11.69 31.40
C GLY A 78 2.63 -12.60 31.38
N VAL A 79 2.70 -13.56 32.31
CA VAL A 79 3.83 -14.52 32.45
C VAL A 79 3.90 -15.53 31.28
N LEU A 80 2.88 -15.60 30.42
CA LEU A 80 2.75 -16.66 29.39
C LEU A 80 3.07 -16.23 27.95
N PHE A 81 3.25 -14.93 27.68
CA PHE A 81 3.52 -14.46 26.32
C PHE A 81 5.01 -14.55 25.99
N ARG A 82 5.38 -15.41 25.02
CA ARG A 82 6.74 -15.38 24.48
C ARG A 82 6.99 -14.02 23.81
N LEU A 83 8.12 -13.42 24.18
CA LEU A 83 8.63 -12.06 23.94
C LEU A 83 8.85 -11.64 22.47
N GLN A 84 8.11 -12.18 21.49
CA GLN A 84 8.23 -11.66 20.13
C GLN A 84 7.43 -10.36 20.01
N PRO A 85 8.08 -9.24 19.65
CA PRO A 85 7.36 -8.02 19.31
C PRO A 85 6.41 -8.33 18.15
N GLU A 86 5.23 -7.70 18.17
CA GLU A 86 4.34 -7.85 17.04
C GLU A 86 4.97 -7.23 15.80
N SER A 87 4.93 -7.96 14.68
CA SER A 87 5.34 -7.38 13.42
C SER A 87 4.40 -6.20 13.13
N ARG A 88 4.98 -5.01 12.96
CA ARG A 88 4.27 -3.81 12.53
C ARG A 88 3.41 -4.08 11.30
N THR A 89 3.95 -4.82 10.34
CA THR A 89 3.20 -5.24 9.14
C THR A 89 1.99 -6.11 9.48
N MET A 90 2.13 -7.07 10.38
CA MET A 90 1.02 -7.92 10.80
C MET A 90 -0.07 -7.16 11.55
N THR A 91 0.31 -6.23 12.42
CA THR A 91 -0.65 -5.41 13.17
C THR A 91 -1.49 -4.55 12.22
N VAL A 92 -0.84 -3.85 11.29
CA VAL A 92 -1.55 -3.03 10.28
C VAL A 92 -2.42 -3.91 9.38
N PHE A 93 -1.93 -5.09 8.97
CA PHE A 93 -2.70 -6.03 8.16
C PHE A 93 -4.01 -6.43 8.81
N TRP A 94 -4.00 -6.78 10.09
CA TRP A 94 -5.19 -7.23 10.80
C TRP A 94 -6.15 -6.08 11.09
N LEU A 95 -5.65 -4.92 11.52
CA LEU A 95 -6.50 -3.75 11.71
C LEU A 95 -7.18 -3.34 10.42
N TYR A 96 -6.45 -3.35 9.30
CA TYR A 96 -7.02 -3.10 7.98
C TYR A 96 -8.18 -4.06 7.68
N HIS A 97 -7.99 -5.37 7.89
CA HIS A 97 -9.04 -6.35 7.61
C HIS A 97 -10.24 -6.25 8.54
N VAL A 98 -10.06 -5.80 9.79
CA VAL A 98 -11.17 -5.53 10.69
C VAL A 98 -11.93 -4.28 10.25
N GLU A 99 -11.24 -3.22 9.82
CA GLU A 99 -11.85 -2.02 9.22
C GLU A 99 -12.65 -2.38 7.95
N LEU A 100 -12.10 -3.24 7.08
CA LEU A 100 -12.82 -3.80 5.93
C LEU A 100 -14.11 -4.51 6.35
N ALA A 101 -14.07 -5.25 7.45
CA ALA A 101 -15.21 -6.02 7.96
C ALA A 101 -16.32 -5.11 8.45
N ILE A 102 -15.95 -4.09 9.23
CA ILE A 102 -16.84 -3.07 9.75
C ILE A 102 -17.55 -2.38 8.58
N GLU A 103 -16.79 -1.92 7.59
CA GLU A 103 -17.38 -1.20 6.45
C GLU A 103 -18.24 -2.11 5.57
N ALA A 104 -17.82 -3.35 5.34
CA ALA A 104 -18.62 -4.33 4.60
C ALA A 104 -19.95 -4.63 5.32
N TYR A 105 -19.92 -4.75 6.65
CA TYR A 105 -21.12 -4.93 7.47
C TYR A 105 -22.05 -3.72 7.38
N HIS A 106 -21.53 -2.49 7.52
CA HIS A 106 -22.33 -1.26 7.39
C HIS A 106 -23.09 -1.18 6.06
N ARG A 107 -22.45 -1.59 4.95
CA ARG A 107 -23.08 -1.55 3.62
C ARG A 107 -24.27 -2.49 3.47
N GLN A 108 -24.35 -3.53 4.30
CA GLN A 108 -25.48 -4.44 4.30
C GLN A 108 -26.66 -3.94 5.13
N LEU A 109 -26.43 -2.95 6.00
CA LEU A 109 -27.49 -2.36 6.79
C LEU A 109 -28.42 -1.52 5.91
N PRO A 110 -29.73 -1.47 6.24
CA PRO A 110 -30.67 -0.56 5.58
C PRO A 110 -30.17 0.89 5.63
N PRO A 111 -30.48 1.75 4.64
CA PRO A 111 -30.00 3.15 4.60
C PRO A 111 -30.29 3.94 5.88
N ALA A 112 -31.41 3.67 6.55
CA ALA A 112 -31.78 4.31 7.81
C ALA A 112 -30.88 3.93 9.00
N GLN A 113 -30.03 2.90 8.86
CA GLN A 113 -29.14 2.36 9.89
C GLN A 113 -27.66 2.44 9.48
N GLN A 114 -27.35 2.95 8.29
CA GLN A 114 -25.97 3.07 7.81
C GLN A 114 -25.14 4.09 8.60
N ASP A 115 -25.79 5.13 9.12
CA ASP A 115 -25.16 6.16 9.97
C ASP A 115 -25.11 5.79 11.47
N VAL A 116 -25.63 4.62 11.86
CA VAL A 116 -25.61 4.17 13.26
C VAL A 116 -24.20 3.69 13.60
N MET A 117 -23.59 4.28 14.63
CA MET A 117 -22.28 3.89 15.11
C MET A 117 -22.33 2.46 15.69
N LEU A 118 -21.41 1.59 15.28
CA LEU A 118 -21.31 0.25 15.86
C LEU A 118 -20.95 0.34 17.34
N GLY A 119 -21.60 -0.52 18.11
CA GLY A 119 -21.31 -0.74 19.51
C GLY A 119 -20.20 -1.77 19.74
N PRO A 120 -19.62 -1.78 20.94
CA PRO A 120 -18.63 -2.79 21.35
C PRO A 120 -19.09 -4.25 21.22
N ASP A 121 -20.40 -4.51 21.28
CA ASP A 121 -20.99 -5.85 21.21
C ASP A 121 -21.28 -6.34 19.78
N ASP A 122 -21.09 -5.49 18.76
CA ASP A 122 -21.36 -5.83 17.35
C ASP A 122 -20.29 -6.70 16.70
N PHE A 123 -19.18 -6.98 17.40
CA PHE A 123 -18.06 -7.77 16.90
C PHE A 123 -18.50 -9.12 16.30
N GLN A 124 -19.42 -9.80 16.98
CA GLN A 124 -19.95 -11.08 16.53
C GLN A 124 -20.73 -10.97 15.21
N ALA A 125 -21.47 -9.88 15.00
CA ALA A 125 -22.21 -9.64 13.77
C ALA A 125 -21.26 -9.34 12.61
N VAL A 126 -20.21 -8.55 12.86
CA VAL A 126 -19.15 -8.24 11.88
C VAL A 126 -18.40 -9.51 11.46
N LEU A 127 -18.03 -10.39 12.40
CA LEU A 127 -17.38 -11.67 12.08
C LEU A 127 -18.28 -12.63 11.30
N GLN A 128 -19.60 -12.61 11.51
CA GLN A 128 -20.52 -13.42 10.71
C GLN A 128 -20.57 -12.94 9.25
N HIS A 129 -20.33 -11.64 9.03
CA HIS A 129 -20.31 -11.07 7.70
C HIS A 129 -19.01 -11.42 6.94
N MET A 130 -17.86 -11.35 7.63
CA MET A 130 -16.56 -11.74 7.07
C MET A 130 -15.86 -12.82 7.93
N PRO A 131 -16.32 -14.08 7.83
CA PRO A 131 -15.77 -15.19 8.61
C PRO A 131 -14.31 -15.54 8.24
N GLU A 132 -13.83 -15.08 7.08
CA GLU A 132 -12.45 -15.21 6.60
C GLU A 132 -11.42 -14.64 7.58
N LEU A 133 -11.82 -13.66 8.40
CA LEU A 133 -10.98 -13.07 9.44
C LEU A 133 -10.45 -14.13 10.43
N LEU A 134 -11.21 -15.18 10.71
CA LEU A 134 -10.79 -16.24 11.65
C LEU A 134 -9.66 -17.11 11.11
N VAL A 135 -9.33 -17.03 9.82
CA VAL A 135 -8.25 -17.80 9.22
C VAL A 135 -6.91 -17.17 9.60
N GLU A 136 -6.24 -17.71 10.62
CA GLU A 136 -4.94 -17.21 11.12
C GLU A 136 -3.86 -17.09 10.02
N LYS A 137 -3.94 -17.96 9.01
CA LYS A 137 -3.01 -18.01 7.88
C LYS A 137 -3.38 -17.08 6.72
N LEU A 138 -4.41 -16.24 6.86
CA LEU A 138 -4.79 -15.26 5.85
C LEU A 138 -3.60 -14.39 5.38
N PRO A 139 -2.68 -13.93 6.24
CA PRO A 139 -1.50 -13.17 5.82
C PRO A 139 -0.59 -13.91 4.84
N GLU A 140 -0.49 -15.24 4.94
CA GLU A 140 0.37 -16.07 4.07
C GLU A 140 -0.10 -16.08 2.61
N ILE A 141 -1.36 -15.68 2.37
CA ILE A 141 -1.88 -15.46 1.02
C ILE A 141 -1.30 -14.15 0.45
N HIS A 142 -1.14 -13.14 1.30
CA HIS A 142 -0.76 -11.80 0.86
C HIS A 142 0.75 -11.57 0.89
N TYR A 143 1.46 -12.21 1.80
CA TYR A 143 2.87 -11.99 2.06
C TYR A 143 3.69 -13.26 1.97
N SER A 144 4.89 -13.15 1.38
CA SER A 144 5.88 -14.20 1.44
C SER A 144 6.43 -14.34 2.84
N ALA A 145 6.77 -15.58 3.21
CA ALA A 145 7.31 -15.86 4.53
C ALA A 145 8.66 -15.14 4.77
N ASP A 146 9.42 -14.87 3.71
CA ASP A 146 10.69 -14.13 3.82
C ASP A 146 10.47 -12.66 4.11
N LEU A 147 9.44 -12.04 3.49
CA LEU A 147 9.10 -10.65 3.78
C LEU A 147 8.57 -10.49 5.20
N LEU A 148 7.66 -11.36 5.68
CA LEU A 148 7.14 -11.29 7.05
C LEU A 148 8.23 -11.52 8.12
N ARG A 149 9.28 -12.29 7.82
CA ARG A 149 10.42 -12.50 8.73
C ARG A 149 11.46 -11.38 8.67
N SER A 150 11.37 -10.48 7.69
CA SER A 150 12.33 -9.39 7.53
C SER A 150 12.28 -8.39 8.70
N ARG A 151 13.40 -7.73 8.98
CA ARG A 151 13.44 -6.64 9.97
C ARG A 151 12.55 -5.46 9.55
N ASP A 152 12.38 -5.25 8.25
CA ASP A 152 11.54 -4.18 7.71
C ASP A 152 10.08 -4.43 8.06
N ALA A 153 9.55 -5.63 7.81
CA ALA A 153 8.17 -5.97 8.15
C ALA A 153 7.92 -6.04 9.66
N GLN A 154 8.96 -6.30 10.46
CA GLN A 154 8.87 -6.26 11.91
C GLN A 154 8.68 -4.84 12.44
N ASN A 155 9.45 -3.89 11.91
CA ASN A 155 9.51 -2.53 12.45
C ASN A 155 8.62 -1.52 11.70
N PHE A 156 8.25 -1.81 10.46
CA PHE A 156 7.54 -0.89 9.59
C PHE A 156 6.37 -1.56 8.85
N TRP A 157 5.41 -0.73 8.42
CA TRP A 157 4.35 -1.15 7.51
C TRP A 157 4.89 -1.34 6.10
N THR A 158 4.78 -2.56 5.59
CA THR A 158 5.17 -2.95 4.24
C THR A 158 3.97 -3.51 3.47
N LEU A 159 3.87 -3.16 2.19
CA LEU A 159 2.81 -3.70 1.33
C LEU A 159 3.02 -5.19 1.05
N PRO A 160 1.95 -5.95 0.80
CA PRO A 160 2.07 -7.36 0.47
C PRO A 160 2.78 -7.61 -0.86
N ASP A 161 3.57 -8.69 -0.90
CA ASP A 161 4.36 -9.08 -2.07
C ASP A 161 3.81 -10.29 -2.83
N LEU A 162 2.79 -11.00 -2.35
CA LEU A 162 2.13 -12.10 -3.07
C LEU A 162 0.78 -11.69 -3.66
N HIS A 163 -0.19 -11.38 -2.80
CA HIS A 163 -1.56 -11.03 -3.18
C HIS A 163 -2.02 -9.73 -2.53
N ARG A 164 -2.85 -8.98 -3.25
CA ARG A 164 -3.33 -7.65 -2.84
C ARG A 164 -4.24 -7.73 -1.63
N LEU A 165 -4.18 -6.74 -0.75
CA LEU A 165 -5.25 -6.53 0.22
C LEU A 165 -6.53 -6.18 -0.55
N ALA A 166 -7.68 -6.68 -0.09
CA ALA A 166 -8.95 -6.32 -0.69
C ALA A 166 -9.19 -4.82 -0.51
N GLU A 167 -9.59 -4.12 -1.58
CA GLU A 167 -10.10 -2.75 -1.45
C GLU A 167 -11.62 -2.78 -1.34
N LEU A 168 -12.12 -2.00 -0.41
CA LEU A 168 -13.54 -1.64 -0.37
C LEU A 168 -13.86 -0.82 -1.63
N PRO A 169 -14.85 -1.23 -2.45
CA PRO A 169 -15.30 -0.37 -3.55
C PRO A 169 -15.85 0.93 -2.96
N PRO A 170 -15.37 2.12 -3.34
CA PRO A 170 -15.93 3.36 -2.84
C PRO A 170 -17.29 3.62 -3.49
N TYR A 171 -18.28 4.03 -2.70
CA TYR A 171 -19.50 4.63 -3.24
C TYR A 171 -19.52 6.15 -3.00
N PRO A 172 -19.99 6.97 -3.96
CA PRO A 172 -20.44 6.61 -5.31
C PRO A 172 -19.34 6.67 -6.38
N ALA A 173 -19.26 5.59 -7.17
CA ALA A 173 -19.12 5.53 -8.63
C ALA A 173 -18.06 6.36 -9.41
N ALA A 174 -17.13 7.08 -8.77
CA ALA A 174 -16.17 7.92 -9.49
C ALA A 174 -14.71 7.46 -9.41
N VAL A 175 -14.37 6.56 -8.49
CA VAL A 175 -13.03 5.99 -8.40
C VAL A 175 -12.99 4.75 -9.28
N ASP A 176 -12.09 4.79 -10.25
CA ASP A 176 -11.84 3.64 -11.11
C ASP A 176 -11.55 2.41 -10.23
N PRO A 177 -12.31 1.30 -10.34
CA PRO A 177 -12.05 0.07 -9.60
C PRO A 177 -10.65 -0.51 -9.87
N GLN A 178 -9.88 0.07 -10.80
CA GLN A 178 -8.50 -0.26 -11.12
C GLN A 178 -7.44 0.47 -10.27
N PHE A 179 -7.84 1.36 -9.35
CA PHE A 179 -6.89 2.24 -8.69
C PHE A 179 -5.93 1.53 -7.71
N GLY A 180 -6.44 0.71 -6.79
CA GLY A 180 -5.61 -0.19 -5.98
C GLY A 180 -5.03 -1.37 -6.71
N GLN A 181 -5.58 -1.70 -7.88
CA GLN A 181 -5.10 -2.78 -8.73
C GLN A 181 -3.68 -2.51 -9.27
N GLN A 182 -3.09 -1.36 -9.01
CA GLN A 182 -1.83 -0.91 -9.59
C GLN A 182 -0.70 -0.73 -8.57
N LEU A 183 -0.93 -0.97 -7.26
CA LEU A 183 0.12 -0.75 -6.25
C LEU A 183 0.78 -2.02 -5.70
N THR A 184 0.18 -3.20 -5.94
CA THR A 184 0.38 -4.41 -5.12
C THR A 184 0.52 -5.71 -5.92
N ARG A 185 1.12 -5.69 -7.12
CA ARG A 185 1.30 -6.92 -7.93
C ARG A 185 2.77 -7.40 -7.90
N LYS A 186 3.07 -8.57 -7.30
CA LYS A 186 3.96 -9.51 -7.98
C LYS A 186 3.12 -10.20 -9.05
N GLN A 187 3.34 -9.88 -10.32
CA GLN A 187 3.03 -10.87 -11.34
C GLN A 187 4.11 -11.93 -11.22
N LEU A 188 3.76 -13.21 -11.37
CA LEU A 188 4.68 -14.09 -12.06
C LEU A 188 5.02 -13.37 -13.39
N GLY A 189 6.27 -12.93 -13.56
CA GLY A 189 6.68 -12.03 -14.66
C GLY A 189 7.05 -10.59 -14.26
N GLY A 190 7.20 -10.27 -12.96
CA GLY A 190 7.68 -8.97 -12.47
C GLY A 190 6.59 -7.95 -12.09
N ASP A 191 6.96 -6.92 -11.32
CA ASP A 191 6.06 -5.82 -10.95
C ASP A 191 5.95 -4.82 -12.13
N PRO A 192 4.77 -4.69 -12.77
CA PRO A 192 4.59 -3.88 -13.97
C PRO A 192 4.65 -2.38 -13.66
N GLU A 193 4.41 -1.99 -12.41
CA GLU A 193 4.35 -0.60 -11.98
C GLU A 193 5.70 -0.11 -11.45
N ARG A 194 6.66 -1.02 -11.26
CA ARG A 194 8.04 -0.73 -10.82
C ARG A 194 8.68 0.43 -11.56
N LEU A 195 8.63 0.41 -12.89
CA LEU A 195 9.26 1.46 -13.71
C LEU A 195 8.56 2.81 -13.53
N LEU A 196 7.24 2.82 -13.40
CA LEU A 196 6.45 4.04 -13.22
C LEU A 196 6.61 4.60 -11.80
N ARG A 197 6.67 3.75 -10.77
CA ARG A 197 7.01 4.14 -9.39
C ARG A 197 8.40 4.74 -9.29
N HIS A 198 9.38 4.07 -9.88
CA HIS A 198 10.75 4.57 -9.94
C HIS A 198 10.80 5.93 -10.65
N ALA A 199 10.17 6.04 -11.83
CA ALA A 199 10.08 7.30 -12.57
C ALA A 199 9.44 8.42 -11.74
N PHE A 200 8.36 8.13 -11.01
CA PHE A 200 7.73 9.09 -10.10
C PHE A 200 8.68 9.59 -9.02
N ALA A 201 9.39 8.68 -8.34
CA ALA A 201 10.36 9.06 -7.31
C ALA A 201 11.50 9.92 -7.88
N VAL A 202 11.97 9.59 -9.10
CA VAL A 202 13.01 10.36 -9.79
C VAL A 202 12.52 11.77 -10.11
N VAL A 203 11.35 11.93 -10.75
CA VAL A 203 10.80 13.25 -11.07
C VAL A 203 10.53 14.08 -9.82
N GLN A 204 9.98 13.44 -8.78
CA GLN A 204 9.74 14.07 -7.49
C GLN A 204 11.01 14.61 -6.84
N ARG A 205 12.14 13.89 -6.96
CA ARG A 205 13.45 14.33 -6.44
C ARG A 205 14.15 15.33 -7.35
N CYS A 206 14.12 15.15 -8.67
CA CYS A 206 14.79 16.04 -9.64
C CYS A 206 14.25 17.47 -9.62
N ARG A 207 12.94 17.66 -9.36
CA ARG A 207 12.31 18.99 -9.25
C ARG A 207 12.74 19.78 -8.02
N TYR A 208 13.46 19.16 -7.09
CA TYR A 208 14.00 19.79 -5.88
C TYR A 208 15.20 20.71 -6.19
N ASP A 209 15.91 20.48 -7.29
CA ASP A 209 17.20 21.11 -7.55
C ASP A 209 17.26 21.72 -8.94
N SER A 210 17.08 23.04 -8.99
CA SER A 210 16.84 23.88 -10.18
C SER A 210 18.08 24.14 -11.04
N GLY A 211 18.76 23.08 -11.50
CA GLY A 211 19.82 23.16 -12.51
C GLY A 211 19.83 21.99 -13.48
N ASP A 212 19.96 22.26 -14.79
CA ASP A 212 20.00 21.23 -15.85
C ASP A 212 21.15 20.22 -15.65
N GLN A 213 22.29 20.68 -15.12
CA GLN A 213 23.43 19.81 -14.80
C GLN A 213 23.12 18.84 -13.65
N ARG A 214 22.25 19.25 -12.72
CA ARG A 214 21.82 18.41 -11.59
C ARG A 214 20.75 17.40 -12.03
N ARG A 215 19.92 17.77 -13.01
CA ARG A 215 18.97 16.85 -13.64
C ARG A 215 19.66 15.67 -14.32
N SER A 216 20.68 15.92 -15.15
CA SER A 216 21.41 14.84 -15.83
C SER A 216 22.13 13.93 -14.82
N TRP A 217 22.69 14.51 -13.76
CA TRP A 217 23.29 13.78 -12.64
C TRP A 217 22.28 12.85 -11.95
N PHE A 218 21.09 13.35 -11.59
CA PHE A 218 20.03 12.53 -10.99
C PHE A 218 19.57 11.39 -11.91
N LEU A 219 19.41 11.66 -13.21
CA LEU A 219 19.01 10.64 -14.19
C LEU A 219 20.05 9.52 -14.29
N ASN A 220 21.34 9.86 -14.30
CA ASN A 220 22.41 8.86 -14.34
C ASN A 220 22.41 7.97 -13.09
N LEU A 221 22.20 8.55 -11.91
CA LEU A 221 22.07 7.78 -10.66
C LEU A 221 20.82 6.91 -10.65
N ALA A 222 19.69 7.44 -11.13
CA ALA A 222 18.45 6.70 -11.26
C ALA A 222 18.61 5.47 -12.16
N PHE A 223 19.20 5.65 -13.34
CA PHE A 223 19.48 4.57 -14.29
C PHE A 223 20.41 3.51 -13.70
N ALA A 224 21.50 3.92 -13.06
CA ALA A 224 22.43 2.99 -12.43
C ALA A 224 21.77 2.18 -11.29
N ALA A 225 21.01 2.85 -10.42
CA ALA A 225 20.30 2.20 -9.32
C ALA A 225 19.25 1.20 -9.83
N LEU A 226 18.44 1.59 -10.82
CA LEU A 226 17.42 0.71 -11.42
C LEU A 226 18.05 -0.48 -12.15
N GLN A 227 19.17 -0.28 -12.83
CA GLN A 227 19.91 -1.35 -13.50
C GLN A 227 20.43 -2.38 -12.48
N GLN A 228 21.11 -1.92 -11.42
CA GLN A 228 21.59 -2.80 -10.35
C GLN A 228 20.44 -3.56 -9.66
N HIS A 229 19.34 -2.86 -9.39
CA HIS A 229 18.13 -3.46 -8.84
C HIS A 229 17.62 -4.60 -9.74
N THR A 230 17.49 -4.33 -11.03
CA THR A 230 16.96 -5.27 -12.01
C THR A 230 17.87 -6.50 -12.16
N ILE A 231 19.20 -6.31 -12.14
CA ILE A 231 20.17 -7.42 -12.17
C ILE A 231 19.98 -8.30 -10.94
N ARG A 232 19.91 -7.72 -9.74
CA ARG A 232 19.71 -8.49 -8.49
C ARG A 232 18.40 -9.26 -8.49
N LEU A 233 17.32 -8.61 -8.91
CA LEU A 233 16.02 -9.27 -9.02
C LEU A 233 16.06 -10.47 -9.98
N ARG A 234 16.75 -10.35 -11.10
CA ARG A 234 16.89 -11.42 -12.09
C ARG A 234 17.73 -12.62 -11.64
N ILE A 235 18.60 -12.44 -10.64
CA ILE A 235 19.31 -13.56 -10.03
C ILE A 235 18.31 -14.49 -9.31
N THR A 236 17.31 -13.90 -8.66
CA THR A 236 16.27 -14.65 -7.93
C THR A 236 15.12 -15.09 -8.83
N ASP A 237 14.73 -14.26 -9.80
CA ASP A 237 13.63 -14.53 -10.72
C ASP A 237 14.01 -14.19 -12.18
N PRO A 238 14.44 -15.19 -12.97
CA PRO A 238 14.81 -15.00 -14.37
C PRO A 238 13.67 -14.53 -15.28
N SER A 239 12.40 -14.59 -14.85
CA SER A 239 11.24 -14.13 -15.63
C SER A 239 11.16 -12.60 -15.74
N ILE A 240 11.94 -11.88 -14.92
CA ILE A 240 11.96 -10.43 -14.90
C ILE A 240 12.69 -9.89 -16.13
N GLU A 241 12.03 -8.99 -16.87
CA GLU A 241 12.58 -8.32 -18.04
C GLU A 241 13.93 -7.63 -17.75
N PRO A 242 14.87 -7.65 -18.70
CA PRO A 242 16.18 -7.04 -18.52
C PRO A 242 16.05 -5.53 -18.44
N TYR A 243 17.02 -4.89 -17.78
CA TYR A 243 17.08 -3.44 -17.74
C TYR A 243 17.15 -2.85 -19.16
N SER A 244 16.42 -1.75 -19.36
CA SER A 244 16.43 -1.02 -20.62
C SER A 244 16.39 0.48 -20.37
N VAL A 245 17.38 1.19 -20.92
CA VAL A 245 17.48 2.66 -20.83
C VAL A 245 16.26 3.32 -21.46
N THR A 246 15.82 2.86 -22.63
CA THR A 246 14.64 3.42 -23.31
C THR A 246 13.37 3.27 -22.47
N GLN A 247 13.18 2.10 -21.84
CA GLN A 247 12.00 1.87 -21.00
C GLN A 247 12.00 2.77 -19.77
N ALA A 248 13.14 2.89 -19.07
CA ALA A 248 13.27 3.77 -17.91
C ALA A 248 13.04 5.24 -18.28
N TYR A 249 13.64 5.70 -19.40
CA TYR A 249 13.51 7.06 -19.88
C TYR A 249 12.08 7.41 -20.26
N LEU A 250 11.36 6.53 -20.95
CA LEU A 250 9.96 6.75 -21.32
C LEU A 250 9.11 7.09 -20.10
N TYR A 251 9.16 6.27 -19.06
CA TYR A 251 8.33 6.50 -17.88
C TYR A 251 8.70 7.80 -17.15
N ILE A 252 10.00 8.12 -17.06
CA ILE A 252 10.46 9.41 -16.52
C ILE A 252 9.90 10.58 -17.33
N ALA A 253 9.95 10.50 -18.67
CA ALA A 253 9.43 11.54 -19.55
C ALA A 253 7.91 11.71 -19.41
N LEU A 254 7.14 10.62 -19.37
CA LEU A 254 5.70 10.66 -19.19
C LEU A 254 5.29 11.24 -17.83
N VAL A 255 6.00 10.87 -16.75
CA VAL A 255 5.74 11.45 -15.42
C VAL A 255 6.10 12.94 -15.40
N HIS A 256 7.21 13.34 -16.02
CA HIS A 256 7.55 14.75 -16.16
C HIS A 256 6.47 15.54 -16.89
N ALA A 257 5.92 15.01 -17.99
CA ALA A 257 4.85 15.64 -18.75
C ALA A 257 3.53 15.73 -17.96
N ALA A 258 3.23 14.74 -17.12
CA ALA A 258 2.06 14.74 -16.24
C ALA A 258 2.19 15.76 -15.11
N LEU A 259 3.37 15.84 -14.48
CA LEU A 259 3.62 16.75 -13.36
C LEU A 259 4.02 18.17 -13.80
N ALA A 260 4.06 18.45 -15.10
CA ALA A 260 4.52 19.72 -15.64
C ALA A 260 3.75 20.94 -15.07
N HIS A 261 2.45 20.78 -14.76
CA HIS A 261 1.55 21.85 -14.32
C HIS A 261 1.37 21.93 -12.80
N PHE A 262 2.01 21.05 -12.04
CA PHE A 262 1.94 21.06 -10.59
C PHE A 262 3.06 21.91 -10.02
N ASP A 263 2.75 22.66 -8.97
CA ASP A 263 3.77 23.35 -8.18
C ASP A 263 4.68 22.34 -7.46
N GLU A 264 5.89 22.79 -7.10
CA GLU A 264 6.89 21.94 -6.45
C GLU A 264 6.38 21.39 -5.11
N TYR A 265 5.60 22.18 -4.38
CA TYR A 265 5.02 21.78 -3.10
C TYR A 265 4.09 20.57 -3.25
N ARG A 266 3.13 20.61 -4.19
CA ARG A 266 2.21 19.51 -4.45
C ARG A 266 2.97 18.28 -4.91
N ILE A 267 3.94 18.42 -5.81
CA ILE A 267 4.76 17.29 -6.27
C ILE A 267 5.50 16.65 -5.09
N ARG A 268 6.11 17.46 -4.21
CA ARG A 268 6.86 16.99 -3.04
C ARG A 268 6.00 16.20 -2.05
N HIS A 269 4.76 16.64 -1.83
CA HIS A 269 3.87 16.02 -0.86
C HIS A 269 2.94 14.96 -1.47
N MET A 270 3.00 14.76 -2.79
CA MET A 270 2.25 13.74 -3.51
C MET A 270 2.85 12.35 -3.28
N ALA A 271 2.04 11.42 -2.78
CA ALA A 271 2.35 10.00 -2.76
C ALA A 271 2.01 9.38 -4.12
N TYR A 272 2.72 8.31 -4.47
CA TYR A 272 2.49 7.60 -5.72
C TYR A 272 1.02 7.18 -5.95
N PRO A 273 0.25 6.74 -4.92
CA PRO A 273 -1.17 6.49 -5.11
C PRO A 273 -1.95 7.74 -5.56
N ALA A 274 -1.73 8.89 -4.92
CA ALA A 274 -2.41 10.12 -5.31
C ALA A 274 -2.07 10.51 -6.77
N PHE A 275 -0.81 10.35 -7.17
CA PHE A 275 -0.37 10.56 -8.56
C PHE A 275 -1.15 9.67 -9.54
N LYS A 276 -1.25 8.38 -9.26
CA LYS A 276 -1.94 7.44 -10.14
C LYS A 276 -3.45 7.73 -10.25
N GLN A 277 -4.09 8.27 -9.21
CA GLN A 277 -5.50 8.66 -9.28
C GLN A 277 -5.72 9.85 -10.23
N LEU A 278 -4.77 10.77 -10.25
CA LEU A 278 -4.80 11.92 -11.15
C LEU A 278 -4.53 11.51 -12.60
N PHE A 279 -3.71 10.48 -12.81
CA PHE A 279 -3.25 10.04 -14.13
C PHE A 279 -3.51 8.54 -14.38
N PRO A 280 -4.77 8.07 -14.40
CA PRO A 280 -5.08 6.65 -14.59
C PRO A 280 -4.65 6.12 -15.97
N LEU A 281 -4.50 7.00 -16.96
CA LEU A 281 -4.02 6.66 -18.30
C LEU A 281 -2.53 6.27 -18.33
N LEU A 282 -1.76 6.65 -17.31
CA LEU A 282 -0.37 6.22 -17.14
C LEU A 282 -0.35 4.83 -16.53
N ALA A 283 -0.64 3.83 -17.37
CA ALA A 283 -0.56 2.42 -17.02
C ALA A 283 0.76 1.79 -17.52
N PRO A 284 1.18 0.62 -17.00
CA PRO A 284 2.36 -0.11 -17.46
C PRO A 284 2.34 -0.52 -18.94
N THR A 285 1.18 -0.44 -19.58
CA THR A 285 1.00 -0.75 -21.01
C THR A 285 1.01 0.49 -21.90
N VAL A 286 1.17 1.69 -21.31
CA VAL A 286 1.10 2.97 -22.05
C VAL A 286 2.17 3.08 -23.13
N TRP A 287 3.29 2.38 -22.99
CA TRP A 287 4.38 2.34 -23.97
C TRP A 287 3.92 1.87 -25.36
N THR A 288 2.90 1.02 -25.44
CA THR A 288 2.35 0.49 -26.71
C THR A 288 1.80 1.58 -27.62
N ARG A 289 1.54 2.78 -27.10
CA ARG A 289 1.10 3.95 -27.88
C ARG A 289 2.25 4.68 -28.58
N TYR A 290 3.48 4.49 -28.10
CA TYR A 290 4.66 5.25 -28.53
C TYR A 290 5.67 4.35 -29.23
N TYR A 291 5.80 3.09 -28.80
CA TYR A 291 6.82 2.17 -29.28
C TYR A 291 6.22 0.91 -29.90
N SER A 292 6.77 0.47 -31.03
CA SER A 292 6.52 -0.87 -31.55
C SER A 292 7.21 -1.93 -30.67
N PRO A 293 6.67 -3.16 -30.58
CA PRO A 293 7.34 -4.25 -29.87
C PRO A 293 8.77 -4.51 -30.38
N LYS A 294 9.01 -4.34 -31.69
CA LYS A 294 10.32 -4.54 -32.31
C LYS A 294 11.38 -3.59 -31.73
N LEU A 295 11.03 -2.32 -31.55
CA LEU A 295 11.92 -1.33 -30.95
C LEU A 295 11.99 -1.49 -29.44
N TRP A 296 10.84 -1.65 -28.76
CA TRP A 296 10.75 -1.73 -27.30
C TRP A 296 11.61 -2.84 -26.67
N TYR A 297 11.74 -3.97 -27.36
CA TYR A 297 12.54 -5.12 -26.92
C TYR A 297 13.93 -5.22 -27.57
N SER A 298 14.33 -4.25 -28.41
CA SER A 298 15.61 -4.29 -29.14
C SER A 298 16.82 -4.15 -28.21
N VAL A 299 17.99 -4.62 -28.67
CA VAL A 299 19.26 -4.44 -27.95
C VAL A 299 19.64 -2.96 -27.88
N GLU A 300 19.37 -2.21 -28.94
CA GLU A 300 19.61 -0.77 -29.02
C GLU A 300 18.83 -0.01 -27.93
N ALA A 301 17.53 -0.34 -27.77
CA ALA A 301 16.68 0.26 -26.75
C ALA A 301 17.16 -0.04 -25.33
N ARG A 302 17.82 -1.18 -25.13
CA ARG A 302 18.42 -1.54 -23.84
C ARG A 302 19.67 -0.74 -23.54
N ALA A 303 20.53 -0.54 -24.54
CA ALA A 303 21.83 0.10 -24.39
C ALA A 303 21.74 1.63 -24.28
N ALA A 304 20.82 2.26 -25.01
CA ALA A 304 20.66 3.71 -25.04
C ALA A 304 19.19 4.10 -25.21
N PHE A 305 18.89 5.38 -24.99
CA PHE A 305 17.56 5.92 -25.29
C PHE A 305 17.36 5.98 -26.81
N VAL A 306 16.30 5.33 -27.29
CA VAL A 306 15.84 5.40 -28.68
C VAL A 306 14.49 6.14 -28.70
N PRO A 307 14.32 7.17 -29.54
CA PRO A 307 13.05 7.87 -29.67
C PRO A 307 11.88 6.95 -30.10
N PRO A 308 10.63 7.29 -29.75
CA PRO A 308 9.44 6.56 -30.19
C PRO A 308 9.32 6.43 -31.71
N ASP A 309 8.93 5.25 -32.19
CA ASP A 309 8.71 4.96 -33.62
C ASP A 309 7.24 5.02 -34.06
N LEU A 310 6.27 4.97 -33.13
CA LEU A 310 4.84 5.06 -33.46
C LEU A 310 4.30 6.48 -33.30
N ARG A 311 4.66 7.15 -32.19
CA ARG A 311 4.14 8.48 -31.84
C ARG A 311 5.14 9.26 -31.00
N PRO A 312 5.33 10.57 -31.23
CA PRO A 312 6.16 11.38 -30.34
C PRO A 312 5.62 11.39 -28.90
N LEU A 313 6.52 11.59 -27.94
CA LEU A 313 6.14 11.74 -26.54
C LEU A 313 5.34 13.04 -26.34
N PRO A 314 4.32 13.04 -25.47
CA PRO A 314 3.57 14.24 -25.19
C PRO A 314 4.38 15.18 -24.29
N ASP A 315 4.34 16.48 -24.58
CA ASP A 315 4.89 17.50 -23.69
C ASP A 315 4.02 17.69 -22.43
N ARG A 316 2.73 17.34 -22.53
CA ARG A 316 1.72 17.52 -21.50
C ARG A 316 0.77 16.33 -21.43
N ILE A 317 0.48 15.90 -20.21
CA ILE A 317 -0.58 14.93 -19.92
C ILE A 317 -1.54 15.58 -18.93
N ASP A 318 -2.82 15.69 -19.31
CA ASP A 318 -3.82 16.30 -18.45
C ASP A 318 -4.26 15.35 -17.33
N ALA A 319 -4.40 15.91 -16.13
CA ALA A 319 -4.99 15.20 -15.01
C ALA A 319 -6.48 14.97 -15.25
N ARG A 320 -7.01 13.86 -14.72
CA ARG A 320 -8.44 13.62 -14.72
C ARG A 320 -9.15 14.76 -13.98
N PRO A 321 -10.17 15.42 -14.57
CA PRO A 321 -10.95 16.41 -13.84
C PRO A 321 -11.64 15.72 -12.65
N PRO A 322 -11.67 16.36 -11.45
CA PRO A 322 -12.39 15.79 -10.32
C PRO A 322 -13.88 15.63 -10.68
N PRO A 323 -14.57 14.57 -10.20
CA PRO A 323 -16.01 14.45 -10.37
C PRO A 323 -16.70 15.71 -9.83
N VAL A 324 -17.77 16.13 -10.51
CA VAL A 324 -18.45 17.43 -10.36
C VAL A 324 -18.89 17.71 -8.91
N ASP A 325 -19.12 16.67 -8.09
CA ASP A 325 -19.47 16.80 -6.68
C ASP A 325 -18.32 17.29 -5.75
N ARG A 326 -17.08 17.31 -6.24
CA ARG A 326 -15.90 17.81 -5.49
C ARG A 326 -15.58 19.29 -5.74
N ALA A 327 -16.42 20.00 -6.50
CA ALA A 327 -16.19 21.41 -6.83
C ALA A 327 -16.31 22.38 -5.63
N MET A 328 -16.73 21.92 -4.44
CA MET A 328 -16.88 22.79 -3.27
C MET A 328 -15.82 22.65 -2.17
N ASN A 329 -14.82 21.78 -2.28
CA ASN A 329 -13.65 21.80 -1.39
C ASN A 329 -12.38 21.44 -2.17
N GLY A 330 -11.73 22.48 -2.71
CA GLY A 330 -10.63 22.40 -3.66
C GLY A 330 -9.28 21.87 -3.16
N ASN A 331 -9.22 20.77 -2.39
CA ASN A 331 -7.94 20.22 -1.91
C ASN A 331 -7.78 18.69 -1.82
N ASN A 332 -8.84 17.87 -1.78
CA ASN A 332 -8.68 16.52 -1.22
C ASN A 332 -8.67 15.37 -2.24
N CYS A 333 -7.60 15.30 -3.03
CA CYS A 333 -6.92 14.03 -3.32
C CYS A 333 -5.62 14.02 -2.50
N SER A 334 -5.72 14.27 -1.19
CA SER A 334 -4.56 14.45 -0.34
C SER A 334 -3.87 13.10 -0.15
N SER A 335 -2.54 13.09 -0.29
CA SER A 335 -1.73 11.91 0.04
C SER A 335 -1.93 11.46 1.49
N GLU A 336 -2.36 12.38 2.34
CA GLU A 336 -2.80 12.12 3.70
C GLU A 336 -4.00 11.17 3.78
N ALA A 337 -5.00 11.28 2.90
CA ALA A 337 -6.15 10.36 2.91
C ALA A 337 -5.73 8.91 2.60
N PHE A 338 -4.76 8.72 1.69
CA PHE A 338 -4.18 7.41 1.42
C PHE A 338 -3.33 6.89 2.57
N ARG A 339 -2.54 7.75 3.21
CA ARG A 339 -1.75 7.39 4.39
C ARG A 339 -2.66 6.96 5.54
N ARG A 340 -3.72 7.73 5.81
CA ARG A 340 -4.71 7.40 6.85
C ARG A 340 -5.38 6.05 6.61
N ARG A 341 -5.59 5.64 5.35
CA ARG A 341 -6.13 4.32 5.00
C ARG A 341 -5.08 3.21 4.90
N GLY A 342 -3.81 3.47 5.24
CA GLY A 342 -2.73 2.49 5.13
C GLY A 342 -2.31 2.12 3.70
N HIS A 343 -2.73 2.89 2.68
CA HIS A 343 -2.37 2.63 1.28
C HIS A 343 -0.97 3.11 0.88
N VAL A 344 -0.29 3.83 1.77
CA VAL A 344 1.11 4.28 1.57
C VAL A 344 1.97 3.51 2.58
N PRO A 345 2.93 2.67 2.13
CA PRO A 345 3.81 1.98 3.05
C PRO A 345 4.72 2.98 3.78
N GLU A 346 5.12 2.65 5.00
CA GLU A 346 6.06 3.46 5.78
C GLU A 346 7.46 3.44 5.15
N ILE A 347 7.81 2.36 4.47
CA ILE A 347 9.02 2.25 3.66
C ILE A 347 8.64 2.19 2.17
N PRO A 348 9.23 3.03 1.30
CA PRO A 348 8.96 2.93 -0.12
C PRO A 348 9.45 1.59 -0.70
N PRO A 349 8.99 1.18 -1.88
CA PRO A 349 9.47 -0.05 -2.55
C PRO A 349 10.98 -0.05 -2.79
N ALA A 350 11.57 -1.24 -2.91
CA ALA A 350 13.02 -1.42 -2.98
C ALA A 350 13.69 -0.64 -4.13
N GLU A 351 13.05 -0.52 -5.30
CA GLU A 351 13.56 0.25 -6.43
C GLU A 351 13.62 1.76 -6.17
N VAL A 352 12.77 2.26 -5.27
CA VAL A 352 12.75 3.66 -4.84
C VAL A 352 13.77 3.86 -3.71
N GLN A 353 13.86 2.92 -2.77
CA GLN A 353 14.88 2.94 -1.72
C GLN A 353 16.29 2.96 -2.31
N GLN A 354 16.58 2.10 -3.28
CA GLN A 354 17.91 2.03 -3.90
C GLN A 354 18.29 3.32 -4.62
N PHE A 355 17.33 3.96 -5.28
CA PHE A 355 17.54 5.29 -5.85
C PHE A 355 17.84 6.34 -4.78
N HIS A 356 17.02 6.42 -3.72
CA HIS A 356 17.26 7.38 -2.64
C HIS A 356 18.59 7.14 -1.94
N LEU A 357 18.96 5.89 -1.69
CA LEU A 357 20.26 5.53 -1.12
C LEU A 357 21.41 5.96 -2.03
N ALA A 358 21.32 5.71 -3.34
CA ALA A 358 22.34 6.13 -4.30
C ALA A 358 22.55 7.65 -4.29
N VAL A 359 21.45 8.41 -4.26
CA VAL A 359 21.48 9.87 -4.14
C VAL A 359 22.15 10.30 -2.83
N THR A 360 21.70 9.78 -1.68
CA THR A 360 22.23 10.16 -0.37
C THR A 360 23.72 9.83 -0.23
N LEU A 361 24.17 8.68 -0.75
CA LEU A 361 25.58 8.29 -0.72
C LEU A 361 26.46 9.23 -1.55
N GLU A 362 26.00 9.66 -2.72
CA GLU A 362 26.76 10.61 -3.55
C GLU A 362 26.69 12.04 -2.99
N GLU A 363 25.56 12.46 -2.42
CA GLU A 363 25.45 13.72 -1.67
C GLU A 363 26.42 13.73 -0.47
N ALA A 364 26.54 12.62 0.27
CA ALA A 364 27.47 12.50 1.39
C ALA A 364 28.95 12.57 0.96
N LYS A 365 29.29 12.10 -0.24
CA LYS A 365 30.66 12.23 -0.79
C LYS A 365 31.01 13.66 -1.21
N THR A 366 29.99 14.48 -1.49
CA THR A 366 30.15 15.86 -1.94
C THR A 366 29.94 16.88 -0.82
N ALA A 367 29.54 16.42 0.37
CA ALA A 367 29.45 17.23 1.56
C ALA A 367 30.87 17.56 2.10
N PRO A 368 31.14 18.83 2.45
CA PRO A 368 32.47 19.31 2.85
C PRO A 368 32.94 18.81 4.22
#